data_AF-A0A9X1UPB9-F1
#
_entry.id   AF-A0A9X1UPB9-F1
#
_cell.length_a   1.000
_cell.length_b   1.000
_cell.length_c   1.000
_cell.angle_alpha   90.00
_cell.angle_beta   90.00
_cell.angle_gamma   90.00
#
_symmetry.space_group_name_H-M   'P 1'
#
loop_
_entity.id
_entity.type
_entity.pdbx_description
1 polymer ?
#
loop_
_entity_poly.entity_id
_entity_poly.type
_entity_poly.pdbx_seq_one_letter_code
_entity_poly.pdbx_strand_id
1 'polypeptide(L)'
;MFIRGIEIRIISDGETFGFRTPFERGLNIIKGRNSSGKSTLVNTLMYGLGFEELVGVKGERALTSAVRDSFQFDGKTRVISHSAVLVEVENASGKVVTFRRPIRNENKATKLVEAFNGALVTKPGDAVGEPTPLFLHDPGAAQYEQGFLRYLETFLGMQLPRVQSSVGGLTRLYPQVVAAALLIEQKRGWTDYIANIPFYQILGAPTRVVQYLLGLDNFKLEEDRALNEQLINQLQARWTDNLAELQAALHMVGVSLQGIPKTLHRSFEPGHATLWVKIESENVAVSGAVSNKTEQWHAIERRRKAGPASATPDVIDLLNEQTAKLDMLMARYETLTSEARLRQNTLVEFRQLLQQAESDLRKNRTTRKLHDLGASLRLQSAEGKCPTCGADIENTLLPHTEGVTPMDLQHNIDYLEAQSRMLKGQIAGLENMGEQSAGHIATLGSEIAQQRAYVVNLRKNISQSDATLEADVRKQITLEQDIRSLQRAMSQA
;
A
#
# COMPACT_ATOMS: atom_id res chain seq x y z
N MET A 1 -16.79 -22.16 -15.49
CA MET A 1 -15.90 -23.30 -15.20
C MET A 1 -16.63 -24.58 -15.55
N PHE A 2 -16.04 -25.45 -16.35
CA PHE A 2 -16.54 -26.82 -16.55
C PHE A 2 -15.58 -27.80 -15.88
N ILE A 3 -16.08 -28.68 -15.02
CA ILE A 3 -15.28 -29.73 -14.38
C ILE A 3 -15.31 -30.93 -15.31
N ARG A 4 -14.18 -31.28 -15.92
CA ARG A 4 -14.06 -32.34 -16.94
C ARG A 4 -13.91 -33.72 -16.32
N GLY A 5 -13.38 -33.81 -15.11
CA GLY A 5 -13.21 -35.09 -14.43
C GLY A 5 -12.56 -34.95 -13.06
N ILE A 6 -12.69 -36.02 -12.28
CA ILE A 6 -12.03 -36.18 -10.98
C ILE A 6 -11.35 -37.54 -10.89
N GLU A 7 -10.17 -37.56 -10.30
CA GLU A 7 -9.46 -38.77 -9.88
C GLU A 7 -9.08 -38.65 -8.40
N ILE A 8 -9.53 -39.60 -7.59
CA ILE A 8 -9.06 -39.82 -6.23
C ILE A 8 -8.04 -40.95 -6.32
N ARG A 9 -6.79 -40.67 -6.00
CA ARG A 9 -5.70 -41.67 -6.02
C ARG A 9 -5.27 -41.96 -4.60
N ILE A 10 -5.24 -43.24 -4.23
CA ILE A 10 -4.87 -43.74 -2.91
C ILE A 10 -3.81 -44.82 -3.13
N ILE A 11 -2.75 -44.80 -2.33
CA ILE A 11 -1.70 -45.81 -2.32
C ILE A 11 -1.72 -46.44 -0.93
N SER A 12 -1.76 -47.78 -0.90
CA SER A 12 -1.73 -48.57 0.33
C SER A 12 -0.92 -49.83 0.05
N ASP A 13 0.12 -50.08 0.86
CA ASP A 13 1.03 -51.22 0.71
C ASP A 13 1.60 -51.42 -0.71
N GLY A 14 1.86 -50.31 -1.42
CA GLY A 14 2.38 -50.31 -2.79
C GLY A 14 1.33 -50.50 -3.89
N GLU A 15 0.09 -50.86 -3.53
CA GLU A 15 -1.03 -50.99 -4.46
C GLU A 15 -1.76 -49.65 -4.63
N THR A 16 -2.27 -49.41 -5.84
CA THR A 16 -3.05 -48.20 -6.17
C THR A 16 -4.54 -48.49 -6.10
N PHE A 17 -5.24 -47.76 -5.24
CA PHE A 17 -6.68 -47.71 -5.10
C PHE A 17 -7.20 -46.34 -5.49
N GLY A 18 -8.51 -46.22 -5.68
CA GLY A 18 -9.09 -44.92 -5.95
C GLY A 18 -10.37 -44.97 -6.77
N PHE A 19 -10.72 -43.81 -7.29
CA PHE A 19 -11.87 -43.61 -8.14
C PHE A 19 -11.55 -42.58 -9.20
N ARG A 20 -11.84 -42.88 -10.47
CA ARG A 20 -11.61 -41.97 -11.58
C ARG A 20 -12.87 -41.90 -12.43
N THR A 21 -13.37 -40.69 -12.68
CA THR A 21 -14.52 -40.49 -13.57
C THR A 21 -14.36 -39.20 -14.37
N PRO A 22 -14.57 -39.25 -15.70
CA PRO A 22 -14.84 -38.04 -16.47
C PRO A 22 -16.27 -37.54 -16.18
N PHE A 23 -16.52 -36.28 -16.53
CA PHE A 23 -17.84 -35.67 -16.57
C PHE A 23 -18.14 -35.17 -17.98
N GLU A 24 -19.40 -35.25 -18.37
CA GLU A 24 -19.88 -34.74 -19.64
C GLU A 24 -20.49 -33.34 -19.48
N ARG A 25 -20.64 -32.58 -20.57
CA ARG A 25 -21.35 -31.30 -20.52
C ARG A 25 -22.84 -31.56 -20.33
N GLY A 26 -23.47 -30.81 -19.42
CA GLY A 26 -24.88 -30.95 -19.09
C GLY A 26 -25.09 -31.61 -17.73
N LEU A 27 -26.10 -32.48 -17.63
CA LEU A 27 -26.50 -33.11 -16.37
C LEU A 27 -25.73 -34.41 -16.14
N ASN A 28 -24.93 -34.45 -15.07
CA ASN A 28 -24.27 -35.67 -14.60
C ASN A 28 -24.95 -36.15 -13.31
N ILE A 29 -25.34 -37.43 -13.26
CA ILE A 29 -26.03 -38.02 -12.10
C ILE A 29 -25.13 -39.07 -11.45
N ILE A 30 -24.73 -38.83 -10.19
CA ILE A 30 -23.99 -39.80 -9.39
C ILE A 30 -24.96 -40.55 -8.48
N LYS A 31 -25.21 -41.83 -8.81
CA LYS A 31 -26.09 -42.71 -8.03
C LYS A 31 -25.28 -43.73 -7.25
N GLY A 32 -25.64 -43.94 -5.99
CA GLY A 32 -25.03 -44.93 -5.11
C GLY A 32 -25.88 -45.17 -3.86
N ARG A 33 -25.71 -46.32 -3.21
CA ARG A 33 -26.39 -46.65 -1.95
C ARG A 33 -25.93 -45.72 -0.82
N ASN A 34 -26.64 -45.71 0.31
CA ASN A 34 -26.15 -45.02 1.49
C ASN A 34 -24.80 -45.61 1.90
N SER A 35 -23.90 -44.74 2.37
CA SER A 35 -22.52 -45.12 2.74
C SER A 35 -21.65 -45.64 1.58
N SER A 36 -22.05 -45.45 0.32
CA SER A 36 -21.26 -45.86 -0.86
C SER A 36 -20.21 -44.82 -1.31
N GLY A 37 -19.89 -43.82 -0.49
CA GLY A 37 -18.89 -42.79 -0.81
C GLY A 37 -19.35 -41.59 -1.64
N LYS A 38 -20.67 -41.39 -1.86
CA LYS A 38 -21.19 -40.23 -2.61
C LYS A 38 -20.72 -38.88 -2.03
N SER A 39 -20.93 -38.67 -0.73
CA SER A 39 -20.50 -37.44 -0.06
C SER A 39 -18.97 -37.33 -0.02
N THR A 40 -18.26 -38.46 0.07
CA THR A 40 -16.79 -38.48 -0.03
C THR A 40 -16.33 -37.94 -1.38
N LEU A 41 -16.92 -38.39 -2.49
CA LEU A 41 -16.59 -37.90 -3.83
C LEU A 41 -16.81 -36.38 -3.95
N VAL A 42 -17.96 -35.88 -3.50
CA VAL A 42 -18.31 -34.45 -3.58
C VAL A 42 -17.39 -33.61 -2.68
N ASN A 43 -17.12 -34.04 -1.45
CA ASN A 43 -16.21 -33.33 -0.55
C ASN A 43 -14.76 -33.33 -1.06
N THR A 44 -14.32 -34.45 -1.65
CA THR A 44 -12.99 -34.53 -2.27
C THR A 44 -12.88 -33.66 -3.51
N LEU A 45 -13.95 -33.52 -4.30
CA LEU A 45 -14.02 -32.56 -5.40
C LEU A 45 -13.89 -31.12 -4.90
N MET A 46 -14.67 -30.73 -3.89
CA MET A 46 -14.58 -29.41 -3.27
C MET A 46 -13.17 -29.14 -2.72
N TYR A 47 -12.58 -30.14 -2.06
CA TYR A 47 -11.21 -30.07 -1.55
C TYR A 47 -10.18 -29.88 -2.67
N GLY A 48 -10.29 -30.62 -3.79
CA GLY A 48 -9.38 -30.45 -4.92
C GLY A 48 -9.45 -29.05 -5.55
N LEU A 49 -10.60 -28.39 -5.46
CA LEU A 49 -10.82 -27.02 -5.90
C LEU A 49 -10.52 -25.96 -4.82
N GLY A 50 -10.06 -26.35 -3.62
CA GLY A 50 -9.78 -25.43 -2.51
C GLY A 50 -11.02 -24.81 -1.86
N PHE A 51 -12.19 -25.45 -2.01
CA PHE A 51 -13.48 -25.02 -1.49
C PHE A 51 -13.96 -25.86 -0.30
N GLU A 52 -13.07 -26.57 0.39
CA GLU A 52 -13.46 -27.43 1.52
C GLU A 52 -14.07 -26.66 2.70
N GLU A 53 -13.83 -25.35 2.81
CA GLU A 53 -14.46 -24.50 3.83
C GLU A 53 -15.99 -24.49 3.74
N LEU A 54 -16.54 -24.77 2.56
CA LEU A 54 -17.99 -24.95 2.36
C LEU A 54 -18.55 -26.18 3.08
N VAL A 55 -17.70 -27.17 3.38
CA VAL A 55 -18.04 -28.33 4.21
C VAL A 55 -17.98 -27.96 5.71
N GLY A 56 -17.31 -26.85 6.05
CA GLY A 56 -17.26 -26.27 7.40
C GLY A 56 -15.89 -26.36 8.10
N VAL A 57 -14.88 -26.98 7.48
CA VAL A 57 -13.53 -27.12 8.06
C VAL A 57 -12.47 -26.90 6.96
N LYS A 58 -11.31 -26.35 7.32
CA LYS A 58 -10.16 -26.20 6.41
C LYS A 58 -9.34 -27.47 6.33
N GLY A 59 -8.77 -27.75 5.15
CA GLY A 59 -7.83 -28.84 4.94
C GLY A 59 -8.46 -30.23 4.89
N GLU A 60 -7.61 -31.24 4.99
CA GLU A 60 -7.94 -32.67 4.87
C GLU A 60 -8.89 -33.18 5.97
N ARG A 61 -9.08 -32.40 7.04
CA ARG A 61 -10.06 -32.67 8.09
C ARG A 61 -11.51 -32.59 7.59
N ALA A 62 -11.77 -31.91 6.48
CA ALA A 62 -13.07 -31.91 5.81
C ALA A 62 -13.40 -33.25 5.12
N LEU A 63 -12.39 -34.11 4.93
CA LEU A 63 -12.52 -35.38 4.24
C LEU A 63 -12.74 -36.55 5.20
N THR A 64 -13.38 -37.62 4.70
CA THR A 64 -13.61 -38.85 5.45
C THR A 64 -12.34 -39.68 5.61
N SER A 65 -12.27 -40.54 6.64
CA SER A 65 -11.14 -41.46 6.87
C SER A 65 -10.80 -42.33 5.65
N ALA A 66 -11.79 -42.68 4.82
CA ALA A 66 -11.63 -43.50 3.62
C ALA A 66 -10.63 -42.96 2.58
N VAL A 67 -10.32 -41.66 2.60
CA VAL A 67 -9.32 -41.04 1.72
C VAL A 67 -8.12 -40.46 2.48
N ARG A 68 -8.18 -40.46 3.81
CA ARG A 68 -7.18 -39.83 4.70
C ARG A 68 -6.37 -40.85 5.48
N ASP A 69 -7.05 -41.78 6.15
CA ASP A 69 -6.45 -42.64 7.18
C ASP A 69 -6.37 -44.09 6.72
N SER A 70 -7.53 -44.69 6.43
CA SER A 70 -7.69 -46.10 6.12
C SER A 70 -9.04 -46.38 5.45
N PHE A 71 -9.12 -47.48 4.72
CA PHE A 71 -10.35 -47.96 4.08
C PHE A 71 -10.46 -49.48 4.22
N GLN A 72 -11.68 -50.02 4.03
CA GLN A 72 -11.90 -51.47 3.99
C GLN A 72 -11.79 -51.99 2.57
N PHE A 73 -11.02 -53.05 2.38
CA PHE A 73 -10.88 -53.78 1.12
C PHE A 73 -10.70 -55.26 1.40
N ASP A 74 -11.48 -56.12 0.74
CA ASP A 74 -11.50 -57.58 0.95
C ASP A 74 -11.61 -58.00 2.43
N GLY A 75 -12.48 -57.32 3.19
CA GLY A 75 -12.72 -57.61 4.61
C GLY A 75 -11.58 -57.20 5.56
N LYS A 76 -10.53 -56.56 5.05
CA LYS A 76 -9.40 -56.05 5.85
C LYS A 76 -9.35 -54.53 5.84
N THR A 77 -8.95 -53.95 6.96
CA THR A 77 -8.63 -52.51 7.04
C THR A 77 -7.23 -52.29 6.49
N ARG A 78 -7.13 -51.48 5.44
CA ARG A 78 -5.87 -51.08 4.83
C ARG A 78 -5.52 -49.64 5.19
N VAL A 79 -4.26 -49.40 5.55
CA VAL A 79 -3.77 -48.06 5.94
C VAL A 79 -3.26 -47.33 4.71
N ILE A 80 -3.66 -46.07 4.56
CA ILE A 80 -3.25 -45.23 3.43
C ILE A 80 -1.83 -44.73 3.67
N SER A 81 -0.91 -44.96 2.74
CA SER A 81 0.42 -44.35 2.77
C SER A 81 0.41 -42.99 2.08
N HIS A 82 -0.19 -42.91 0.90
CA HIS A 82 -0.30 -41.68 0.13
C HIS A 82 -1.70 -41.53 -0.46
N SER A 83 -2.25 -40.33 -0.46
CA SER A 83 -3.47 -40.03 -1.19
C SER A 83 -3.48 -38.62 -1.75
N ALA A 84 -4.10 -38.44 -2.91
CA ALA A 84 -4.25 -37.17 -3.58
C ALA A 84 -5.54 -37.14 -4.40
N VAL A 85 -6.04 -35.94 -4.65
CA VAL A 85 -7.11 -35.71 -5.61
C VAL A 85 -6.56 -34.95 -6.82
N LEU A 86 -7.02 -35.32 -8.01
CA LEU A 86 -6.83 -34.59 -9.24
C LEU A 86 -8.20 -34.10 -9.72
N VAL A 87 -8.32 -32.81 -9.98
CA VAL A 87 -9.54 -32.21 -10.54
C VAL A 87 -9.18 -31.52 -11.84
N GLU A 88 -9.77 -31.98 -12.93
CA GLU A 88 -9.58 -31.43 -14.27
C GLU A 88 -10.68 -30.41 -14.55
N VAL A 89 -10.27 -29.19 -14.92
CA VAL A 89 -11.19 -28.08 -15.20
C VAL A 89 -10.89 -27.43 -16.55
N GLU A 90 -11.93 -26.89 -17.15
CA GLU A 90 -11.91 -26.13 -18.40
C GLU A 90 -12.50 -24.74 -18.15
N ASN A 91 -11.80 -23.71 -18.63
CA ASN A 91 -12.30 -22.34 -18.59
C ASN A 91 -13.16 -22.02 -19.83
N ALA A 92 -13.65 -20.78 -19.92
CA ALA A 92 -14.50 -20.35 -21.03
C ALA A 92 -13.77 -20.30 -22.39
N SER A 93 -12.43 -20.18 -22.40
CA SER A 93 -11.63 -20.18 -23.63
C SER A 93 -11.23 -21.59 -24.09
N GLY A 94 -11.72 -22.65 -23.44
CA GLY A 94 -11.38 -24.04 -23.75
C GLY A 94 -10.02 -24.50 -23.23
N LYS A 95 -9.30 -23.66 -22.46
CA LYS A 95 -8.04 -24.05 -21.82
C LYS A 95 -8.33 -25.05 -20.69
N VAL A 96 -7.60 -26.17 -20.71
CA VAL A 96 -7.70 -27.23 -19.69
C VAL A 96 -6.53 -27.18 -18.72
N VAL A 97 -6.83 -27.27 -17.43
CA VAL A 97 -5.84 -27.40 -16.35
C VAL A 97 -6.27 -28.52 -15.42
N THR A 98 -5.33 -29.32 -14.96
CA THR A 98 -5.57 -30.30 -13.89
C THR A 98 -4.90 -29.87 -12.61
N PHE A 99 -5.67 -29.75 -11.53
CA PHE A 99 -5.16 -29.47 -10.19
C PHE A 99 -4.92 -30.77 -9.44
N ARG A 100 -3.71 -30.98 -8.93
CA ARG A 100 -3.39 -32.07 -8.00
C ARG A 100 -3.21 -31.51 -6.60
N ARG A 101 -3.93 -32.07 -5.64
CA ARG A 101 -3.82 -31.70 -4.22
C ARG A 101 -3.56 -32.94 -3.35
N PRO A 102 -2.47 -33.00 -2.58
CA PRO A 102 -2.21 -34.08 -1.63
C PRO A 102 -3.23 -34.07 -0.49
N ILE A 103 -3.77 -35.23 -0.14
CA ILE A 103 -4.63 -35.43 1.04
C ILE A 103 -3.81 -36.00 2.20
N ARG A 104 -2.99 -37.04 1.92
CA ARG A 104 -1.99 -37.59 2.83
C ARG A 104 -0.70 -37.84 2.07
N ASN A 105 0.39 -37.25 2.54
CA ASN A 105 1.72 -37.41 1.96
C ASN A 105 2.74 -36.98 3.03
N GLU A 106 3.86 -37.70 3.15
CA GLU A 106 4.91 -37.34 4.11
C GLU A 106 5.71 -36.11 3.66
N ASN A 107 5.89 -35.96 2.35
CA ASN A 107 6.76 -34.95 1.76
C ASN A 107 6.00 -33.75 1.19
N LYS A 108 4.65 -33.78 1.14
CA LYS A 108 3.83 -32.71 0.56
C LYS A 108 2.72 -32.29 1.49
N ALA A 109 2.68 -31.01 1.82
CA ALA A 109 1.66 -30.43 2.67
C ALA A 109 0.31 -30.33 1.94
N THR A 110 -0.79 -30.44 2.70
CA THR A 110 -2.18 -30.37 2.17
C THR A 110 -2.59 -28.97 1.68
N LYS A 111 -1.75 -27.96 1.92
CA LYS A 111 -1.89 -26.60 1.39
C LYS A 111 -1.24 -26.40 0.03
N LEU A 112 -0.44 -27.35 -0.44
CA LEU A 112 0.16 -27.33 -1.77
C LEU A 112 -0.87 -27.75 -2.82
N VAL A 113 -0.97 -26.98 -3.90
CA VAL A 113 -1.73 -27.34 -5.09
C VAL A 113 -0.80 -27.28 -6.29
N GLU A 114 -0.76 -28.34 -7.08
CA GLU A 114 0.05 -28.43 -8.28
C GLU A 114 -0.86 -28.31 -9.51
N ALA A 115 -0.67 -27.25 -10.30
CA ALA A 115 -1.46 -27.00 -11.49
C ALA A 115 -0.71 -27.50 -12.75
N PHE A 116 -1.27 -28.49 -13.43
CA PHE A 116 -0.77 -29.03 -14.67
C PHE A 116 -1.50 -28.40 -15.85
N ASN A 117 -0.77 -27.87 -16.84
CA ASN A 117 -1.38 -27.39 -18.07
C ASN A 117 -1.72 -28.59 -18.97
N GLY A 118 -3.00 -28.91 -19.11
CA GLY A 118 -3.49 -30.05 -19.88
C GLY A 118 -4.33 -31.03 -19.07
N ALA A 119 -4.91 -32.00 -19.77
CA ALA A 119 -5.72 -33.05 -19.17
C ALA A 119 -4.82 -34.13 -18.54
N LEU A 120 -5.21 -34.65 -17.39
CA LEU A 120 -4.61 -35.85 -16.78
C LEU A 120 -5.66 -36.88 -16.41
N VAL A 121 -6.90 -36.43 -16.15
CA VAL A 121 -8.00 -37.31 -15.74
C VAL A 121 -8.77 -37.80 -16.96
N THR A 122 -9.02 -36.97 -17.96
CA THR A 122 -9.72 -37.43 -19.17
C THR A 122 -8.77 -38.02 -20.21
N LYS A 123 -7.55 -37.48 -20.31
CA LYS A 123 -6.52 -37.93 -21.26
C LYS A 123 -5.14 -37.99 -20.58
N PRO A 124 -4.75 -39.14 -20.01
CA PRO A 124 -3.46 -39.29 -19.36
C PRO A 124 -2.29 -39.00 -20.32
N GLY A 125 -1.33 -38.20 -19.88
CA GLY A 125 -0.15 -37.83 -20.69
C GLY A 125 -0.33 -36.60 -21.58
N ASP A 126 -1.48 -35.91 -21.52
CA ASP A 126 -1.73 -34.66 -22.27
C ASP A 126 -1.13 -33.43 -21.58
N ALA A 127 -0.71 -33.54 -20.32
CA ALA A 127 -0.08 -32.45 -19.59
C ALA A 127 1.26 -32.05 -20.20
N VAL A 128 1.45 -30.74 -20.40
CA VAL A 128 2.66 -30.15 -20.96
C VAL A 128 3.46 -29.45 -19.86
N GLY A 129 4.74 -29.82 -19.77
CA GLY A 129 5.69 -29.20 -18.85
C GLY A 129 5.54 -29.65 -17.39
N GLU A 130 6.30 -29.00 -16.51
CA GLU A 130 6.24 -29.24 -15.07
C GLU A 130 5.03 -28.55 -14.43
N PRO A 131 4.45 -29.11 -13.36
CA PRO A 131 3.35 -28.47 -12.66
C PRO A 131 3.78 -27.14 -12.06
N THR A 132 2.90 -26.14 -12.12
CA THR A 132 3.07 -24.90 -11.39
C THR A 132 2.66 -25.11 -9.92
N PRO A 133 3.58 -24.96 -8.95
CA PRO A 133 3.24 -25.09 -7.54
C PRO A 133 2.57 -23.82 -7.02
N LEU A 134 1.47 -24.01 -6.28
CA LEU A 134 0.63 -22.95 -5.74
C LEU A 134 0.33 -23.25 -4.27
N PHE A 135 0.18 -22.21 -3.44
CA PHE A 135 -0.19 -22.37 -2.05
C PHE A 135 -1.63 -21.92 -1.79
N LEU A 136 -2.29 -22.59 -0.84
CA LEU A 136 -3.67 -22.35 -0.44
C LEU A 136 -3.76 -22.01 1.05
N HIS A 137 -4.84 -21.32 1.45
CA HIS A 137 -5.24 -20.96 2.84
C HIS A 137 -4.34 -20.01 3.62
N ASP A 138 -3.09 -19.88 3.24
CA ASP A 138 -2.17 -18.97 3.91
C ASP A 138 -2.31 -17.52 3.40
N PRO A 139 -1.85 -16.52 4.18
CA PRO A 139 -1.83 -15.13 3.75
C PRO A 139 -1.19 -14.95 2.37
N GLY A 140 -1.85 -14.16 1.53
CA GLY A 140 -1.44 -13.92 0.14
C GLY A 140 -2.02 -14.91 -0.89
N ALA A 141 -2.70 -15.99 -0.51
CA ALA A 141 -3.20 -17.01 -1.45
C ALA A 141 -4.21 -16.47 -2.49
N ALA A 142 -4.90 -15.38 -2.18
CA ALA A 142 -5.82 -14.68 -3.07
C ALA A 142 -5.24 -13.39 -3.68
N GLN A 143 -3.96 -13.09 -3.41
CA GLN A 143 -3.32 -11.84 -3.84
C GLN A 143 -2.06 -12.07 -4.67
N TYR A 144 -1.32 -13.14 -4.38
CA TYR A 144 -0.01 -13.42 -4.96
C TYR A 144 -0.17 -14.33 -6.17
N GLU A 145 0.74 -14.23 -7.14
CA GLU A 145 0.70 -15.04 -8.35
C GLU A 145 0.78 -16.55 -8.06
N GLN A 146 1.59 -16.92 -7.06
CA GLN A 146 1.73 -18.29 -6.57
C GLN A 146 0.59 -18.70 -5.61
N GLY A 147 -0.40 -17.84 -5.39
CA GLY A 147 -1.57 -18.15 -4.60
C GLY A 147 -2.62 -18.87 -5.44
N PHE A 148 -3.10 -20.03 -4.98
CA PHE A 148 -4.01 -20.86 -5.75
C PHE A 148 -5.33 -20.15 -6.11
N LEU A 149 -5.88 -19.37 -5.18
CA LEU A 149 -7.16 -18.68 -5.40
C LEU A 149 -7.03 -17.56 -6.42
N ARG A 150 -5.89 -16.84 -6.40
CA ARG A 150 -5.58 -15.82 -7.40
C ARG A 150 -5.36 -16.44 -8.79
N TYR A 151 -4.66 -17.57 -8.83
CA TYR A 151 -4.50 -18.35 -10.05
C TYR A 151 -5.86 -18.79 -10.61
N LEU A 152 -6.73 -19.35 -9.76
CA LEU A 152 -8.06 -19.82 -10.16
C LEU A 152 -8.94 -18.68 -10.68
N GLU A 153 -8.96 -17.54 -9.97
CA GLU A 153 -9.64 -16.31 -10.41
C GLU A 153 -9.20 -15.90 -11.82
N THR A 154 -7.88 -15.83 -12.04
CA THR A 154 -7.28 -15.45 -13.32
C THR A 154 -7.58 -16.46 -14.43
N PHE A 155 -7.46 -17.76 -14.13
CA PHE A 155 -7.74 -18.86 -15.07
C PHE A 155 -9.19 -18.86 -15.54
N LEU A 156 -10.12 -18.58 -14.63
CA LEU A 156 -11.55 -18.51 -14.92
C LEU A 156 -11.99 -17.18 -15.55
N GLY A 157 -11.13 -16.17 -15.57
CA GLY A 157 -11.47 -14.82 -16.01
C GLY A 157 -12.46 -14.11 -15.08
N MET A 158 -12.50 -14.51 -13.80
CA MET A 158 -13.36 -13.88 -12.80
C MET A 158 -12.79 -12.51 -12.41
N GLN A 159 -13.60 -11.46 -12.48
CA GLN A 159 -13.24 -10.15 -11.96
C GLN A 159 -13.91 -9.96 -10.60
N LEU A 160 -13.26 -10.38 -9.51
CA LEU A 160 -13.86 -10.29 -8.19
C LEU A 160 -13.71 -8.88 -7.59
N PRO A 161 -14.81 -8.22 -7.20
CA PRO A 161 -14.79 -6.84 -6.71
C PRO A 161 -14.22 -6.73 -5.29
N ARG A 162 -13.91 -5.50 -4.89
CA ARG A 162 -13.74 -5.17 -3.46
C ARG A 162 -15.10 -4.85 -2.85
N VAL A 163 -15.27 -5.25 -1.59
CA VAL A 163 -16.51 -5.13 -0.81
C VAL A 163 -16.18 -4.64 0.59
N GLN A 164 -17.15 -4.04 1.26
CA GLN A 164 -16.95 -3.54 2.62
C GLN A 164 -16.69 -4.70 3.61
N SER A 165 -15.70 -4.50 4.48
CA SER A 165 -15.44 -5.43 5.57
C SER A 165 -16.32 -5.13 6.78
N SER A 166 -16.68 -6.18 7.53
CA SER A 166 -17.36 -6.04 8.83
C SER A 166 -16.51 -5.35 9.90
N VAL A 167 -15.18 -5.30 9.73
CA VAL A 167 -14.24 -4.62 10.65
C VAL A 167 -13.90 -3.20 10.18
N GLY A 168 -14.51 -2.76 9.07
CA GLY A 168 -14.23 -1.48 8.42
C GLY A 168 -13.20 -1.59 7.29
N GLY A 169 -13.26 -0.64 6.36
CA GLY A 169 -12.46 -0.64 5.14
C GLY A 169 -12.98 -1.62 4.08
N LEU A 170 -12.14 -1.87 3.07
CA LEU A 170 -12.45 -2.72 1.92
C LEU A 170 -11.67 -4.03 1.97
N THR A 171 -12.36 -5.13 1.70
CA THR A 171 -11.80 -6.48 1.53
C THR A 171 -12.17 -7.03 0.15
N ARG A 172 -11.55 -8.13 -0.28
CA ARG A 172 -11.88 -8.78 -1.56
C ARG A 172 -13.10 -9.68 -1.41
N LEU A 173 -13.93 -9.76 -2.45
CA LEU A 173 -14.83 -10.90 -2.61
C LEU A 173 -13.98 -12.11 -3.04
N TYR A 174 -14.08 -13.24 -2.35
CA TYR A 174 -13.23 -14.41 -2.60
C TYR A 174 -13.95 -15.47 -3.46
N PRO A 175 -13.23 -16.24 -4.31
CA PRO A 175 -13.84 -17.31 -5.11
C PRO A 175 -14.64 -18.31 -4.27
N GLN A 176 -14.18 -18.63 -3.06
CA GLN A 176 -14.86 -19.57 -2.15
C GLN A 176 -16.22 -19.04 -1.70
N VAL A 177 -16.36 -17.72 -1.55
CA VAL A 177 -17.63 -17.08 -1.16
C VAL A 177 -18.64 -17.18 -2.30
N VAL A 178 -18.20 -16.96 -3.54
CA VAL A 178 -19.03 -17.15 -4.73
C VAL A 178 -19.39 -18.62 -4.93
N ALA A 179 -18.44 -19.52 -4.68
CA ALA A 179 -18.63 -20.97 -4.78
C ALA A 179 -19.72 -21.48 -3.82
N ALA A 180 -19.96 -20.81 -2.69
CA ALA A 180 -21.03 -21.16 -1.76
C ALA A 180 -22.44 -21.14 -2.38
N ALA A 181 -22.66 -20.30 -3.42
CA ALA A 181 -23.93 -20.27 -4.15
C ALA A 181 -24.00 -21.29 -5.31
N LEU A 182 -22.85 -21.87 -5.69
CA LEU A 182 -22.73 -22.81 -6.82
C LEU A 182 -22.60 -24.27 -6.37
N LEU A 183 -22.08 -24.50 -5.16
CA LEU A 183 -21.81 -25.82 -4.59
C LEU A 183 -22.64 -26.01 -3.32
N ILE A 184 -23.76 -26.72 -3.46
CA ILE A 184 -24.70 -26.97 -2.36
C ILE A 184 -24.45 -28.36 -1.78
N GLU A 185 -24.11 -28.43 -0.49
CA GLU A 185 -23.83 -29.68 0.23
C GLU A 185 -25.06 -30.18 0.99
N GLN A 186 -25.15 -31.50 1.18
CA GLN A 186 -26.32 -32.19 1.73
C GLN A 186 -26.71 -31.79 3.16
N LYS A 187 -25.79 -31.48 4.08
CA LYS A 187 -26.13 -31.25 5.50
C LYS A 187 -26.83 -29.92 5.74
N ARG A 188 -26.40 -28.86 5.05
CA ARG A 188 -26.85 -27.48 5.30
C ARG A 188 -27.61 -26.87 4.12
N GLY A 189 -27.45 -27.42 2.91
CA GLY A 189 -28.13 -26.94 1.72
C GLY A 189 -29.66 -27.09 1.73
N TRP A 190 -30.21 -27.92 2.63
CA TRP A 190 -31.67 -28.00 2.83
C TRP A 190 -32.24 -26.86 3.68
N THR A 191 -31.40 -26.18 4.46
CA THR A 191 -31.85 -25.14 5.40
C THR A 191 -31.85 -23.76 4.75
N ASP A 192 -30.82 -23.45 3.96
CA ASP A 192 -30.68 -22.17 3.25
C ASP A 192 -29.72 -22.32 2.04
N TYR A 193 -29.96 -21.56 0.97
CA TYR A 193 -29.28 -21.67 -0.33
C TYR A 193 -27.81 -21.20 -0.31
N ILE A 194 -27.45 -20.28 0.59
CA ILE A 194 -26.06 -19.78 0.78
C ILE A 194 -25.62 -19.94 2.26
N ALA A 195 -26.08 -21.01 2.91
CA ALA A 195 -25.84 -21.26 4.34
C ALA A 195 -24.35 -21.48 4.70
N ASN A 196 -23.56 -21.97 3.74
CA ASN A 196 -22.19 -22.45 3.96
C ASN A 196 -21.11 -21.43 3.60
N ILE A 197 -21.46 -20.14 3.60
CA ILE A 197 -20.53 -19.08 3.25
C ILE A 197 -19.38 -19.01 4.26
N PRO A 198 -18.12 -19.11 3.82
CA PRO A 198 -16.98 -18.99 4.73
C PRO A 198 -16.88 -17.56 5.27
N PHE A 199 -16.54 -17.45 6.55
CA PHE A 199 -16.45 -16.15 7.22
C PHE A 199 -15.13 -15.44 6.86
N TYR A 200 -15.20 -14.50 5.92
CA TYR A 200 -14.09 -13.63 5.52
C TYR A 200 -14.29 -12.16 5.91
N GLN A 201 -15.07 -11.91 6.97
CA GLN A 201 -15.37 -10.55 7.45
C GLN A 201 -15.95 -9.66 6.35
N ILE A 202 -16.77 -10.21 5.45
CA ILE A 202 -17.46 -9.47 4.39
C ILE A 202 -18.82 -9.05 4.93
N LEU A 203 -19.12 -7.74 4.86
CA LEU A 203 -20.40 -7.21 5.27
C LEU A 203 -21.49 -7.64 4.28
N GLY A 204 -22.51 -8.37 4.78
CA GLY A 204 -23.65 -8.84 3.97
C GLY A 204 -23.25 -9.83 2.86
N ALA A 205 -22.35 -10.76 3.15
CA ALA A 205 -21.75 -11.65 2.15
C ALA A 205 -22.75 -12.35 1.19
N PRO A 206 -23.90 -12.90 1.62
CA PRO A 206 -24.88 -13.50 0.70
C PRO A 206 -25.41 -12.52 -0.35
N THR A 207 -25.75 -11.29 0.07
CA THR A 207 -26.20 -10.22 -0.83
C THR A 207 -25.12 -9.87 -1.85
N ARG A 208 -23.85 -9.81 -1.42
CA ARG A 208 -22.72 -9.52 -2.33
C ARG A 208 -22.51 -10.63 -3.36
N VAL A 209 -22.68 -11.90 -2.97
CA VAL A 209 -22.60 -13.02 -3.92
C VAL A 209 -23.70 -12.92 -4.97
N VAL A 210 -24.95 -12.66 -4.55
CA VAL A 210 -26.07 -12.50 -5.49
C VAL A 210 -25.86 -11.32 -6.43
N GLN A 211 -25.44 -10.17 -5.90
CA GLN A 211 -25.10 -8.99 -6.72
C GLN A 211 -24.03 -9.30 -7.77
N TYR A 212 -22.99 -10.06 -7.38
CA TYR A 212 -21.92 -10.45 -8.29
C TYR A 212 -22.40 -11.41 -9.37
N LEU A 213 -23.14 -12.47 -8.99
CA LEU A 213 -23.65 -13.46 -9.94
C LEU A 213 -24.64 -12.87 -10.96
N LEU A 214 -25.40 -11.85 -10.56
CA LEU A 214 -26.31 -11.11 -11.44
C LEU A 214 -25.62 -10.02 -12.26
N GLY A 215 -24.33 -9.73 -12.02
CA GLY A 215 -23.58 -8.70 -12.73
C GLY A 215 -24.06 -7.28 -12.41
N LEU A 216 -24.47 -7.00 -11.16
CA LEU A 216 -24.91 -5.66 -10.77
C LEU A 216 -23.70 -4.71 -10.58
N ASP A 217 -23.74 -3.54 -11.20
CA ASP A 217 -22.64 -2.55 -11.21
C ASP A 217 -22.44 -1.78 -9.88
N ASN A 218 -23.10 -2.20 -8.81
CA ASN A 218 -23.10 -1.48 -7.53
C ASN A 218 -21.72 -1.51 -6.83
N PHE A 219 -20.86 -2.48 -7.13
CA PHE A 219 -19.58 -2.64 -6.44
C PHE A 219 -18.61 -1.49 -6.66
N LYS A 220 -18.47 -1.02 -7.90
CA LYS A 220 -17.57 0.11 -8.22
C LYS A 220 -18.06 1.39 -7.53
N LEU A 221 -19.36 1.65 -7.60
CA LEU A 221 -19.99 2.79 -6.93
C LEU A 221 -19.75 2.76 -5.42
N GLU A 222 -19.89 1.59 -4.79
CA GLU A 222 -19.64 1.42 -3.36
C GLU A 222 -18.17 1.57 -2.98
N GLU A 223 -17.26 1.06 -3.81
CA GLU A 223 -15.81 1.23 -3.65
C GLU A 223 -15.42 2.71 -3.75
N ASP A 224 -15.87 3.40 -4.81
CA ASP A 224 -15.62 4.83 -5.01
C ASP A 224 -16.20 5.67 -3.87
N ARG A 225 -17.40 5.33 -3.40
CA ARG A 225 -18.01 5.98 -2.24
C ARG A 225 -17.15 5.81 -0.99
N ALA A 226 -16.67 4.60 -0.71
CA ALA A 226 -15.83 4.32 0.45
C ALA A 226 -14.48 5.05 0.38
N LEU A 227 -13.85 5.10 -0.80
CA LEU A 227 -12.61 5.84 -1.02
C LEU A 227 -12.81 7.35 -0.83
N ASN A 228 -13.89 7.90 -1.38
CA ASN A 228 -14.24 9.32 -1.20
C ASN A 228 -14.51 9.66 0.26
N GLU A 229 -15.20 8.80 1.00
CA GLU A 229 -15.43 8.99 2.44
C GLU A 229 -14.12 8.97 3.24
N GLN A 230 -13.20 8.06 2.90
CA GLN A 230 -11.86 8.04 3.49
C GLN A 230 -11.07 9.33 3.18
N LEU A 231 -11.13 9.82 1.94
CA LEU A 231 -10.49 11.08 1.54
C LEU A 231 -11.09 12.28 2.27
N ILE A 232 -12.41 12.35 2.42
CA ILE A 232 -13.09 13.41 3.18
C ILE A 232 -12.59 13.41 4.62
N ASN A 233 -12.50 12.24 5.27
CA ASN A 233 -12.02 12.13 6.65
C ASN A 233 -10.54 12.57 6.77
N GLN A 234 -9.69 12.20 5.80
CA GLN A 234 -8.29 12.64 5.76
C GLN A 234 -8.16 14.15 5.57
N LEU A 235 -8.96 14.74 4.68
CA LEU A 235 -8.99 16.19 4.45
C LEU A 235 -9.48 16.93 5.69
N GLN A 236 -10.48 16.40 6.39
CA GLN A 236 -10.96 16.96 7.64
C GLN A 236 -9.89 16.91 8.74
N ALA A 237 -9.17 15.80 8.88
CA ALA A 237 -8.06 15.70 9.84
C ALA A 237 -6.93 16.71 9.54
N ARG A 238 -6.50 16.79 8.26
CA ARG A 238 -5.51 17.79 7.85
C ARG A 238 -5.98 19.22 8.07
N TRP A 239 -7.26 19.49 7.80
CA TRP A 239 -7.85 20.80 8.06
C TRP A 239 -7.78 21.17 9.54
N THR A 240 -8.15 20.24 10.43
CA THR A 240 -8.08 20.48 11.87
C THR A 240 -6.66 20.72 12.36
N ASP A 241 -5.69 19.96 11.83
CA ASP A 241 -4.28 20.10 12.20
C ASP A 241 -3.71 21.45 11.72
N ASN A 242 -3.91 21.78 10.44
CA ASN A 242 -3.45 23.05 9.87
C ASN A 242 -4.10 24.26 10.53
N LEU A 243 -5.40 24.17 10.87
CA LEU A 243 -6.12 25.24 11.55
C LEU A 243 -5.58 25.46 12.97
N ALA A 244 -5.24 24.39 13.68
CA ALA A 244 -4.60 24.49 14.99
C ALA A 244 -3.21 25.12 14.90
N GLU A 245 -2.41 24.77 13.90
CA GLU A 245 -1.08 25.35 13.65
C GLU A 245 -1.18 26.85 13.30
N LEU A 246 -2.10 27.21 12.40
CA LEU A 246 -2.35 28.60 12.02
C LEU A 246 -2.80 29.43 13.22
N GLN A 247 -3.73 28.92 14.03
CA GLN A 247 -4.18 29.60 15.25
C GLN A 247 -3.05 29.79 16.26
N ALA A 248 -2.17 28.81 16.43
CA ALA A 248 -1.00 28.93 17.30
C ALA A 248 -0.02 30.01 16.81
N ALA A 249 0.27 30.06 15.49
CA ALA A 249 1.13 31.07 14.90
C ALA A 249 0.55 32.49 15.02
N LEU A 250 -0.76 32.66 14.76
CA LEU A 250 -1.44 33.95 14.87
C LEU A 250 -1.54 34.45 16.32
N HIS A 251 -1.73 33.54 17.28
CA HIS A 251 -1.78 33.88 18.71
C HIS A 251 -0.44 34.47 19.20
N MET A 252 0.70 34.03 18.67
CA MET A 252 2.02 34.60 18.99
C MET A 252 2.17 36.06 18.56
N VAL A 253 1.42 36.50 17.53
CA VAL A 253 1.44 37.86 16.99
C VAL A 253 0.26 38.70 17.54
N GLY A 254 -0.59 38.12 18.39
CA GLY A 254 -1.79 38.80 18.93
C GLY A 254 -2.91 38.98 17.90
N VAL A 255 -2.90 38.20 16.81
CA VAL A 255 -3.92 38.21 15.77
C VAL A 255 -4.95 37.12 16.04
N SER A 256 -6.22 37.45 15.86
CA SER A 256 -7.36 36.54 15.95
C SER A 256 -7.98 36.33 14.57
N LEU A 257 -8.51 35.14 14.35
CA LEU A 257 -8.99 34.71 13.05
C LEU A 257 -10.50 34.42 13.13
N GLN A 258 -11.28 35.01 12.22
CA GLN A 258 -12.73 34.88 12.15
C GLN A 258 -13.18 34.45 10.75
N GLY A 259 -14.31 33.73 10.67
CA GLY A 259 -14.89 33.29 9.39
C GLY A 259 -14.40 31.94 8.87
N ILE A 260 -13.47 31.28 9.57
CA ILE A 260 -13.01 29.93 9.22
C ILE A 260 -13.78 28.88 10.05
N PRO A 261 -14.44 27.90 9.42
CA PRO A 261 -15.21 26.89 10.12
C PRO A 261 -14.30 25.84 10.78
N LYS A 262 -14.72 25.35 11.94
CA LYS A 262 -14.02 24.25 12.65
C LYS A 262 -14.03 22.96 11.84
N THR A 263 -15.11 22.70 11.12
CA THR A 263 -15.30 21.55 10.23
C THR A 263 -15.37 22.04 8.78
N LEU A 264 -14.55 21.44 7.90
CA LEU A 264 -14.55 21.81 6.49
C LEU A 264 -15.86 21.36 5.83
N HIS A 265 -16.58 22.30 5.22
CA HIS A 265 -17.80 22.04 4.48
C HIS A 265 -17.69 22.64 3.07
N ARG A 266 -18.43 22.09 2.10
CA ARG A 266 -18.38 22.53 0.69
C ARG A 266 -18.75 24.00 0.48
N SER A 267 -19.53 24.59 1.39
CA SER A 267 -19.96 25.99 1.33
C SER A 267 -18.94 26.97 1.92
N PHE A 268 -17.76 26.50 2.34
CA PHE A 268 -16.71 27.38 2.83
C PHE A 268 -16.09 28.13 1.65
N GLU A 269 -16.20 29.46 1.67
CA GLU A 269 -15.52 30.34 0.74
C GLU A 269 -14.31 30.98 1.43
N PRO A 270 -13.08 30.77 0.93
CA PRO A 270 -11.87 31.33 1.52
C PRO A 270 -11.91 32.85 1.67
N GLY A 271 -12.64 33.56 0.80
CA GLY A 271 -12.76 35.02 0.83
C GLY A 271 -13.49 35.61 2.05
N HIS A 272 -14.21 34.79 2.83
CA HIS A 272 -14.87 35.22 4.06
C HIS A 272 -13.99 35.13 5.31
N ALA A 273 -12.79 34.55 5.19
CA ALA A 273 -11.82 34.53 6.28
C ALA A 273 -11.27 35.95 6.49
N THR A 274 -11.40 36.46 7.71
CA THR A 274 -10.92 37.80 8.08
C THR A 274 -10.02 37.73 9.31
N LEU A 275 -8.94 38.51 9.27
CA LEU A 275 -7.97 38.61 10.36
C LEU A 275 -8.22 39.90 11.15
N TRP A 276 -8.17 39.79 12.47
CA TRP A 276 -8.47 40.88 13.40
C TRP A 276 -7.38 40.98 14.46
N VAL A 277 -6.96 42.21 14.79
CA VAL A 277 -6.03 42.50 15.89
C VAL A 277 -6.75 43.27 16.97
N LYS A 278 -6.46 42.95 18.23
CA LYS A 278 -7.02 43.68 19.38
C LYS A 278 -6.10 44.86 19.71
N ILE A 279 -6.59 46.09 19.55
CA ILE A 279 -5.88 47.33 19.88
C ILE A 279 -6.75 48.12 20.87
N GLU A 280 -6.23 48.44 22.05
CA GLU A 280 -6.91 49.30 23.07
C GLU A 280 -8.37 48.92 23.40
N SER A 281 -8.71 47.63 23.30
CA SER A 281 -10.05 47.03 23.54
C SER A 281 -11.01 46.97 22.36
N GLU A 282 -10.62 47.44 21.17
CA GLU A 282 -11.39 47.26 19.92
C GLU A 282 -10.71 46.24 18.99
N ASN A 283 -11.53 45.47 18.26
CA ASN A 283 -11.06 44.55 17.22
C ASN A 283 -10.98 45.31 15.90
N VAL A 284 -9.77 45.53 15.40
CA VAL A 284 -9.52 46.21 14.13
C VAL A 284 -9.09 45.17 13.10
N ALA A 285 -9.65 45.23 11.89
CA ALA A 285 -9.20 44.38 10.80
C ALA A 285 -7.71 44.60 10.53
N VAL A 286 -6.93 43.53 10.30
CA VAL A 286 -5.47 43.64 10.09
C VAL A 286 -5.12 44.61 8.96
N SER A 287 -5.91 44.63 7.88
CA SER A 287 -5.74 45.58 6.77
C SER A 287 -5.88 47.04 7.21
N GLY A 288 -6.83 47.35 8.11
CA GLY A 288 -7.00 48.68 8.69
C GLY A 288 -5.86 49.05 9.65
N ALA A 289 -5.40 48.09 10.47
CA ALA A 289 -4.26 48.28 11.37
C ALA A 289 -2.95 48.54 10.59
N VAL A 290 -2.72 47.81 9.49
CA VAL A 290 -1.60 48.03 8.57
C VAL A 290 -1.72 49.42 7.93
N SER A 291 -2.89 49.80 7.40
CA SER A 291 -3.09 51.12 6.77
C SER A 291 -2.81 52.26 7.75
N ASN A 292 -3.32 52.19 8.97
CA ASN A 292 -3.15 53.24 9.98
C ASN A 292 -1.68 53.36 10.42
N LYS A 293 -1.00 52.22 10.66
CA LYS A 293 0.45 52.23 10.94
C LYS A 293 1.27 52.74 9.75
N THR A 294 0.87 52.44 8.51
CA THR A 294 1.53 52.91 7.28
C THR A 294 1.34 54.43 7.10
N GLU A 295 0.18 54.96 7.45
CA GLU A 295 -0.09 56.39 7.42
C GLU A 295 0.70 57.16 8.49
N GLN A 296 0.81 56.60 9.71
CA GLN A 296 1.70 57.11 10.75
C GLN A 296 3.16 57.12 10.29
N TRP A 297 3.58 56.06 9.59
CA TRP A 297 4.91 55.98 8.99
C TRP A 297 5.14 57.05 7.91
N HIS A 298 4.19 57.26 7.00
CA HIS A 298 4.27 58.32 5.97
C HIS A 298 4.18 59.75 6.55
N ALA A 299 3.49 59.94 7.69
CA ALA A 299 3.47 61.22 8.39
C ALA A 299 4.85 61.57 8.96
N ILE A 300 5.57 60.57 9.49
CA ILE A 300 6.96 60.73 9.94
C ILE A 300 7.88 60.96 8.73
N GLU A 301 7.70 60.22 7.62
CA GLU A 301 8.49 60.40 6.38
C GLU A 301 8.36 61.82 5.79
N ARG A 302 7.14 62.38 5.78
CA ARG A 302 6.88 63.76 5.31
C ARG A 302 7.58 64.81 6.17
N ARG A 303 7.70 64.59 7.49
CA ARG A 303 8.46 65.45 8.39
C ARG A 303 9.96 65.44 8.09
N ARG A 304 10.51 64.28 7.70
CA ARG A 304 11.95 64.15 7.38
C ARG A 304 12.33 64.90 6.09
N LYS A 305 11.50 64.79 5.04
CA LYS A 305 11.76 65.41 3.71
C LYS A 305 11.89 66.95 3.70
N ALA A 306 11.59 67.65 4.80
CA ALA A 306 11.66 69.11 4.90
C ALA A 306 13.01 69.68 5.42
N GLY A 307 13.97 68.84 5.84
CA GLY A 307 15.30 69.29 6.32
C GLY A 307 16.36 69.38 5.22
N PRO A 308 17.41 70.24 5.37
CA PRO A 308 18.43 70.43 4.36
C PRO A 308 19.31 69.20 4.23
N ALA A 309 19.68 68.90 2.98
CA ALA A 309 20.51 67.76 2.64
C ALA A 309 21.99 68.06 2.91
N SER A 310 22.65 67.19 3.68
CA SER A 310 24.10 67.05 3.61
C SER A 310 24.42 65.56 3.48
N ALA A 311 25.21 65.23 2.45
CA ALA A 311 25.67 63.88 2.21
C ALA A 311 26.96 63.66 2.99
N THR A 312 26.99 62.62 3.83
CA THR A 312 28.22 62.15 4.47
C THR A 312 28.79 60.95 3.69
N PRO A 313 30.12 60.84 3.54
CA PRO A 313 30.78 59.70 2.90
C PRO A 313 30.45 58.33 3.52
N ASP A 314 30.14 58.28 4.82
CA ASP A 314 29.89 57.04 5.59
C ASP A 314 28.66 56.24 5.12
N VAL A 315 27.69 56.88 4.46
CA VAL A 315 26.45 56.20 4.02
C VAL A 315 26.68 55.33 2.78
N ILE A 316 27.67 55.68 1.95
CA ILE A 316 28.04 54.90 0.76
C ILE A 316 28.74 53.60 1.18
N ASP A 317 29.61 53.66 2.18
CA ASP A 317 30.27 52.48 2.74
C ASP A 317 29.28 51.53 3.42
N LEU A 318 28.33 52.09 4.19
CA LEU A 318 27.23 51.30 4.77
C LEU A 318 26.36 50.66 3.68
N LEU A 319 26.06 51.35 2.58
CA LEU A 319 25.29 50.77 1.48
C LEU A 319 26.04 49.60 0.83
N ASN A 320 27.35 49.74 0.60
CA ASN A 320 28.19 48.68 0.04
C ASN A 320 28.23 47.46 0.96
N GLU A 321 28.36 47.67 2.28
CA GLU A 321 28.34 46.59 3.28
C GLU A 321 27.00 45.83 3.28
N GLN A 322 25.87 46.54 3.25
CA GLN A 322 24.55 45.90 3.26
C GLN A 322 24.21 45.21 1.93
N THR A 323 24.76 45.69 0.81
CA THR A 323 24.65 45.03 -0.50
C THR A 323 25.47 43.74 -0.53
N ALA A 324 26.70 43.77 0.00
CA ALA A 324 27.52 42.56 0.14
C ALA A 324 26.86 41.51 1.05
N LYS A 325 26.21 41.95 2.13
CA LYS A 325 25.42 41.06 3.01
C LYS A 325 24.23 40.42 2.28
N LEU A 326 23.57 41.16 1.39
CA LEU A 326 22.49 40.64 0.56
C LEU A 326 23.00 39.56 -0.42
N ASP A 327 24.13 39.82 -1.09
CA ASP A 327 24.74 38.86 -2.01
C ASP A 327 25.15 37.57 -1.29
N MET A 328 25.70 37.68 -0.08
CA MET A 328 26.01 36.52 0.77
C MET A 328 24.76 35.68 1.09
N LEU A 329 23.64 36.33 1.45
CA LEU A 329 22.38 35.64 1.76
C LEU A 329 21.81 34.93 0.51
N MET A 330 21.88 35.57 -0.66
CA MET A 330 21.44 34.96 -1.93
C MET A 330 22.27 33.73 -2.30
N ALA A 331 23.60 33.80 -2.18
CA ALA A 331 24.47 32.66 -2.42
C ALA A 331 24.17 31.48 -1.48
N ARG A 332 23.92 31.77 -0.19
CA ARG A 332 23.50 30.75 0.79
C ARG A 332 22.16 30.11 0.45
N TYR A 333 21.19 30.91 -0.02
CA TYR A 333 19.89 30.42 -0.43
C TYR A 333 19.98 29.49 -1.65
N GLU A 334 20.77 29.85 -2.66
CA GLU A 334 20.99 29.01 -3.84
C GLU A 334 21.64 27.67 -3.45
N THR A 335 22.63 27.72 -2.56
CA THR A 335 23.34 26.53 -2.06
C THR A 335 22.36 25.58 -1.36
N LEU A 336 21.59 26.08 -0.39
CA LEU A 336 20.60 25.27 0.34
C LEU A 336 19.49 24.73 -0.56
N THR A 337 19.05 25.51 -1.54
CA THR A 337 18.03 25.07 -2.51
C THR A 337 18.58 23.97 -3.42
N SER A 338 19.84 24.07 -3.84
CA SER A 338 20.51 23.02 -4.63
C SER A 338 20.67 21.71 -3.83
N GLU A 339 21.06 21.81 -2.56
CA GLU A 339 21.15 20.65 -1.66
C GLU A 339 19.78 20.01 -1.41
N ALA A 340 18.73 20.82 -1.21
CA ALA A 340 17.37 20.32 -1.03
C ALA A 340 16.88 19.56 -2.28
N ARG A 341 17.19 20.04 -3.48
CA ARG A 341 16.88 19.33 -4.73
C ARG A 341 17.63 18.00 -4.84
N LEU A 342 18.91 17.97 -4.48
CA LEU A 342 19.69 16.73 -4.49
C LEU A 342 19.11 15.70 -3.51
N ARG A 343 18.78 16.12 -2.28
CA ARG A 343 18.13 15.25 -1.28
C ARG A 343 16.80 14.70 -1.79
N GLN A 344 15.99 15.52 -2.45
CA GLN A 344 14.71 15.08 -3.02
C GLN A 344 14.91 13.99 -4.09
N ASN A 345 15.93 14.13 -4.95
CA ASN A 345 16.25 13.12 -5.95
C ASN A 345 16.70 11.80 -5.30
N THR A 346 17.60 11.86 -4.30
CA THR A 346 18.03 10.68 -3.53
C THR A 346 16.85 9.99 -2.84
N LEU A 347 15.87 10.76 -2.35
CA LEU A 347 14.68 10.22 -1.70
C LEU A 347 13.82 9.42 -2.71
N VAL A 348 13.65 9.93 -3.93
CA VAL A 348 12.96 9.22 -5.01
C VAL A 348 13.69 7.92 -5.35
N GLU A 349 15.03 7.95 -5.48
CA GLU A 349 15.86 6.76 -5.75
C GLU A 349 15.72 5.72 -4.63
N PHE A 350 15.80 6.12 -3.37
CA PHE A 350 15.66 5.19 -2.23
C PHE A 350 14.27 4.58 -2.14
N ARG A 351 13.21 5.33 -2.49
CA ARG A 351 11.85 4.78 -2.58
C ARG A 351 11.73 3.72 -3.68
N GLN A 352 12.36 3.94 -4.83
CA GLN A 352 12.39 2.96 -5.92
C GLN A 352 13.15 1.69 -5.51
N LEU A 353 14.33 1.84 -4.91
CA LEU A 353 15.13 0.71 -4.39
C LEU A 353 14.36 -0.06 -3.31
N LEU A 354 13.66 0.62 -2.42
CA LEU A 354 12.83 -0.03 -1.41
C LEU A 354 11.71 -0.85 -2.05
N GLN A 355 11.03 -0.31 -3.05
CA GLN A 355 9.97 -1.04 -3.76
C GLN A 355 10.50 -2.31 -4.45
N GLN A 356 11.69 -2.24 -5.05
CA GLN A 356 12.36 -3.40 -5.65
C GLN A 356 12.73 -4.44 -4.59
N ALA A 357 13.39 -4.01 -3.50
CA ALA A 357 13.77 -4.89 -2.40
C ALA A 357 12.57 -5.59 -1.76
N GLU A 358 11.45 -4.88 -1.56
CA GLU A 358 10.21 -5.46 -1.03
C GLU A 358 9.57 -6.47 -1.99
N SER A 359 9.60 -6.20 -3.31
CA SER A 359 9.14 -7.12 -4.35
C SER A 359 9.95 -8.42 -4.34
N ASP A 360 11.27 -8.32 -4.29
CA ASP A 360 12.15 -9.48 -4.30
C ASP A 360 12.09 -10.24 -2.98
N LEU A 361 11.98 -9.56 -1.84
CA LEU A 361 11.74 -10.18 -0.54
C LEU A 361 10.45 -11.01 -0.58
N ARG A 362 9.38 -10.48 -1.18
CA ARG A 362 8.11 -11.19 -1.33
C ARG A 362 8.25 -12.44 -2.20
N LYS A 363 8.97 -12.37 -3.32
CA LYS A 363 9.23 -13.53 -4.19
C LYS A 363 10.04 -14.61 -3.46
N ASN A 364 11.10 -14.22 -2.75
CA ASN A 364 11.94 -15.16 -1.99
C ASN A 364 11.14 -15.84 -0.87
N ARG A 365 10.37 -15.08 -0.08
CA ARG A 365 9.48 -15.65 0.96
C ARG A 365 8.45 -16.62 0.39
N THR A 366 7.88 -16.29 -0.77
CA THR A 366 6.90 -17.16 -1.44
C THR A 366 7.56 -18.43 -1.97
N THR A 367 8.77 -18.32 -2.52
CA THR A 367 9.57 -19.46 -2.98
C THR A 367 9.92 -20.39 -1.82
N ARG A 368 10.40 -19.83 -0.69
CA ARG A 368 10.68 -20.59 0.53
C ARG A 368 9.44 -21.33 1.01
N LYS A 369 8.31 -20.63 1.06
CA LYS A 369 7.03 -21.24 1.46
C LYS A 369 6.63 -22.41 0.57
N LEU A 370 6.79 -22.30 -0.74
CA LEU A 370 6.47 -23.41 -1.65
C LEU A 370 7.43 -24.59 -1.45
N HIS A 371 8.72 -24.31 -1.24
CA HIS A 371 9.71 -25.32 -0.88
C HIS A 371 9.33 -26.04 0.43
N ASP A 372 9.01 -25.29 1.49
CA ASP A 372 8.57 -25.82 2.80
C ASP A 372 7.28 -26.66 2.70
N LEU A 373 6.41 -26.35 1.73
CA LEU A 373 5.19 -27.13 1.45
C LEU A 373 5.44 -28.42 0.65
N GLY A 374 6.69 -28.68 0.23
CA GLY A 374 7.06 -29.87 -0.54
C GLY A 374 6.87 -29.73 -2.04
N ALA A 375 6.80 -28.50 -2.56
CA ALA A 375 6.80 -28.28 -4.00
C ALA A 375 8.11 -28.81 -4.58
N SER A 376 8.00 -29.69 -5.58
CA SER A 376 9.13 -30.11 -6.41
C SER A 376 9.49 -28.97 -7.36
N LEU A 377 9.90 -27.83 -6.80
CA LEU A 377 10.57 -26.78 -7.55
C LEU A 377 11.93 -27.38 -7.91
N ARG A 378 12.11 -27.85 -9.15
CA ARG A 378 13.46 -28.04 -9.70
C ARG A 378 14.11 -26.66 -9.91
N LEU A 379 14.29 -25.95 -8.81
CA LEU A 379 15.38 -25.02 -8.68
C LEU A 379 16.61 -25.91 -8.63
N GLN A 380 17.15 -26.27 -9.80
CA GLN A 380 18.42 -27.00 -9.84
C GLN A 380 19.49 -26.19 -9.07
N SER A 381 19.33 -24.87 -8.96
CA SER A 381 20.06 -23.98 -8.06
C SER A 381 19.85 -24.23 -6.55
N ALA A 382 18.67 -24.69 -6.12
CA ALA A 382 18.38 -25.04 -4.71
C ALA A 382 18.87 -26.46 -4.34
N GLU A 383 18.98 -27.35 -5.33
CA GLU A 383 19.60 -28.68 -5.19
C GLU A 383 21.13 -28.64 -5.43
N GLY A 384 21.71 -27.46 -5.71
CA GLY A 384 23.15 -27.29 -5.96
C GLY A 384 23.64 -27.91 -7.27
N LYS A 385 22.82 -28.00 -8.32
CA LYS A 385 23.13 -28.66 -9.62
C LYS A 385 22.85 -27.77 -10.83
N CYS A 386 23.68 -27.88 -11.86
CA CYS A 386 23.63 -26.98 -13.02
C CYS A 386 22.52 -27.40 -13.98
N PRO A 387 21.62 -26.48 -14.39
CA PRO A 387 20.49 -26.80 -15.26
C PRO A 387 20.88 -27.15 -16.70
N THR A 388 22.12 -26.85 -17.10
CA THR A 388 22.56 -27.00 -18.49
C THR A 388 23.37 -28.27 -18.71
N CYS A 389 24.16 -28.70 -17.72
CA CYS A 389 25.08 -29.83 -17.87
C CYS A 389 24.96 -30.89 -16.77
N GLY A 390 24.12 -30.69 -15.75
CA GLY A 390 23.85 -31.68 -14.69
C GLY A 390 25.01 -31.92 -13.71
N ALA A 391 26.12 -31.19 -13.86
CA ALA A 391 27.20 -31.18 -12.87
C ALA A 391 26.69 -30.61 -11.54
N ASP A 392 27.19 -31.15 -10.42
CA ASP A 392 27.09 -30.44 -9.14
C ASP A 392 27.67 -29.04 -9.36
N ILE A 393 26.85 -28.03 -9.10
CA ILE A 393 27.36 -26.67 -8.87
C ILE A 393 28.04 -26.77 -7.52
N GLU A 394 29.29 -27.24 -7.51
CA GLU A 394 30.20 -26.76 -6.50
C GLU A 394 30.17 -25.24 -6.62
N ASN A 395 29.90 -24.59 -5.48
CA ASN A 395 29.77 -23.15 -5.39
C ASN A 395 30.99 -22.51 -6.08
N THR A 396 30.79 -22.00 -7.30
CA THR A 396 31.60 -21.05 -8.10
C THR A 396 32.29 -21.62 -9.36
N LEU A 397 32.00 -21.01 -10.52
CA LEU A 397 32.72 -21.14 -11.81
C LEU A 397 33.88 -20.12 -11.96
N LEU A 398 34.34 -19.54 -10.86
CA LEU A 398 35.44 -18.58 -10.81
C LEU A 398 36.53 -19.13 -9.88
N PRO A 399 37.82 -19.00 -10.25
CA PRO A 399 38.92 -19.36 -9.38
C PRO A 399 38.82 -18.51 -8.10
N HIS A 400 38.92 -19.18 -6.95
CA HIS A 400 38.73 -18.66 -5.59
C HIS A 400 39.12 -17.17 -5.41
N THR A 401 38.12 -16.29 -5.39
CA THR A 401 38.16 -15.13 -4.49
C THR A 401 37.61 -15.60 -3.16
N GLU A 402 38.49 -15.81 -2.18
CA GLU A 402 38.12 -16.14 -0.81
C GLU A 402 37.05 -15.18 -0.29
N GLY A 403 35.89 -15.70 0.15
CA GLY A 403 34.94 -14.96 0.99
C GLY A 403 33.55 -14.66 0.43
N VAL A 404 33.19 -15.05 -0.79
CA VAL A 404 31.82 -14.83 -1.30
C VAL A 404 31.15 -16.16 -1.66
N THR A 405 30.52 -16.78 -0.66
CA THR A 405 29.60 -17.90 -0.86
C THR A 405 28.28 -17.36 -1.44
N PRO A 406 27.68 -18.02 -2.46
CA PRO A 406 26.33 -17.68 -2.89
C PRO A 406 25.37 -17.83 -1.70
N MET A 407 24.56 -16.81 -1.44
CA MET A 407 23.66 -16.79 -0.29
C MET A 407 22.58 -17.86 -0.42
N ASP A 408 22.39 -18.64 0.64
CA ASP A 408 21.22 -19.50 0.80
C ASP A 408 19.93 -18.66 0.80
N LEU A 409 18.79 -19.26 0.43
CA LEU A 409 17.49 -18.59 0.34
C LEU A 409 17.12 -17.88 1.65
N GLN A 410 17.47 -18.46 2.80
CA GLN A 410 17.26 -17.83 4.09
C GLN A 410 18.13 -16.58 4.28
N HIS A 411 19.42 -16.67 3.95
CA HIS A 411 20.34 -15.54 4.02
C HIS A 411 19.94 -14.41 3.07
N ASN A 412 19.40 -14.72 1.88
CA ASN A 412 18.88 -13.73 0.95
C ASN A 412 17.65 -13.00 1.51
N ILE A 413 16.73 -13.73 2.15
CA ILE A 413 15.58 -13.12 2.84
C ILE A 413 16.07 -12.19 3.95
N ASP A 414 17.00 -12.64 4.80
CA ASP A 414 17.51 -11.86 5.91
C ASP A 414 18.27 -10.61 5.44
N TYR A 415 19.04 -10.73 4.35
CA TYR A 415 19.71 -9.61 3.68
C TYR A 415 18.70 -8.58 3.15
N LEU A 416 17.68 -9.02 2.40
CA LEU A 416 16.65 -8.13 1.85
C LEU A 416 15.80 -7.48 2.94
N GLU A 417 15.55 -8.17 4.05
CA GLU A 417 14.91 -7.59 5.23
C GLU A 417 15.76 -6.50 5.87
N ALA A 418 17.06 -6.76 6.08
CA ALA A 418 17.98 -5.77 6.63
C ALA A 418 18.10 -4.54 5.71
N GLN A 419 18.23 -4.76 4.40
CA GLN A 419 18.26 -3.70 3.39
C GLN A 419 16.97 -2.87 3.41
N SER A 420 15.80 -3.52 3.46
CA SER A 420 14.51 -2.83 3.54
C SER A 420 14.36 -1.99 4.81
N ARG A 421 14.83 -2.50 5.97
CA ARG A 421 14.82 -1.75 7.24
C ARG A 421 15.75 -0.54 7.18
N MET A 422 16.96 -0.72 6.64
CA MET A 422 17.93 0.37 6.44
C MET A 422 17.35 1.47 5.54
N LEU A 423 16.79 1.10 4.38
CA LEU A 423 16.19 2.05 3.44
C LEU A 423 15.02 2.81 4.07
N LYS A 424 14.14 2.14 4.84
CA LYS A 424 13.06 2.81 5.58
C LYS A 424 13.59 3.84 6.58
N GLY A 425 14.64 3.50 7.32
CA GLY A 425 15.29 4.44 8.25
C GLY A 425 15.91 5.64 7.52
N GLN A 426 16.59 5.41 6.40
CA GLN A 426 17.19 6.48 5.60
C GLN A 426 16.15 7.40 4.96
N ILE A 427 15.05 6.83 4.44
CA ILE A 427 13.94 7.61 3.88
C ILE A 427 13.32 8.50 4.95
N ALA A 428 13.00 7.96 6.13
CA ALA A 428 12.45 8.75 7.23
C ALA A 428 13.42 9.85 7.70
N GLY A 429 14.72 9.56 7.74
CA GLY A 429 15.76 10.55 8.04
C GLY A 429 15.82 11.68 7.00
N LEU A 430 15.80 11.34 5.72
CA LEU A 430 15.80 12.31 4.62
C LEU A 430 14.51 13.14 4.56
N GLU A 431 13.36 12.55 4.87
CA GLU A 431 12.07 13.26 4.97
C GLU A 431 12.11 14.32 6.07
N ASN A 432 12.55 13.94 7.28
CA ASN A 432 12.69 14.88 8.40
C ASN A 432 13.71 16.00 8.10
N MET A 433 14.85 15.65 7.51
CA MET A 433 15.84 16.66 7.09
C MET A 433 15.30 17.58 5.97
N GLY A 434 14.44 17.04 5.09
CA GLY A 434 13.76 17.77 4.04
C GLY A 434 12.82 18.83 4.61
N GLU A 435 12.00 18.47 5.61
CA GLU A 435 11.11 19.41 6.32
C GLU A 435 11.90 20.53 7.00
N GLN A 436 12.99 20.20 7.71
CA GLN A 436 13.85 21.21 8.34
C GLN A 436 14.52 22.13 7.30
N SER A 437 14.98 21.56 6.19
CA SER A 437 15.60 22.34 5.09
C SER A 437 14.59 23.29 4.45
N ALA A 438 13.35 22.83 4.23
CA ALA A 438 12.28 23.66 3.71
C ALA A 438 11.96 24.83 4.64
N GLY A 439 11.92 24.59 5.96
CA GLY A 439 11.79 25.65 6.96
C GLY A 439 12.92 26.67 6.89
N HIS A 440 14.18 26.23 6.83
CA HIS A 440 15.33 27.15 6.70
C HIS A 440 15.31 27.96 5.39
N ILE A 441 14.95 27.33 4.27
CA ILE A 441 14.81 28.01 2.98
C ILE A 441 13.72 29.08 3.05
N ALA A 442 12.60 28.81 3.71
CA ALA A 442 11.53 29.79 3.91
C ALA A 442 11.99 30.97 4.77
N THR A 443 12.70 30.72 5.88
CA THR A 443 13.25 31.78 6.74
C THR A 443 14.27 32.64 6.00
N LEU A 444 15.23 32.03 5.31
CA LEU A 444 16.21 32.76 4.48
C LEU A 444 15.55 33.55 3.36
N GLY A 445 14.51 32.99 2.72
CA GLY A 445 13.70 33.73 1.74
C GLY A 445 13.08 34.99 2.34
N SER A 446 12.59 34.91 3.58
CA SER A 446 12.07 36.06 4.32
C SER A 446 13.15 37.08 4.69
N GLU A 447 14.33 36.63 5.12
CA GLU A 447 15.48 37.49 5.43
C GLU A 447 15.98 38.23 4.19
N ILE A 448 16.11 37.54 3.05
CA ILE A 448 16.48 38.14 1.77
C ILE A 448 15.46 39.21 1.37
N ALA A 449 14.15 38.95 1.52
CA ALA A 449 13.11 39.94 1.23
C ALA A 449 13.24 41.18 2.13
N GLN A 450 13.46 41.00 3.44
CA GLN A 450 13.67 42.10 4.38
C GLN A 450 14.93 42.91 4.07
N GLN A 451 16.02 42.23 3.73
CA GLN A 451 17.29 42.87 3.45
C GLN A 451 17.28 43.60 2.10
N ARG A 452 16.61 43.05 1.08
CA ARG A 452 16.33 43.76 -0.18
C ARG A 452 15.56 45.04 0.08
N ALA A 453 14.50 44.99 0.88
CA ALA A 453 13.74 46.17 1.24
C ALA A 453 14.60 47.21 2.00
N TYR A 454 15.47 46.76 2.91
CA TYR A 454 16.39 47.63 3.64
C TYR A 454 17.42 48.31 2.73
N VAL A 455 18.06 47.58 1.82
CA VAL A 455 19.00 48.14 0.83
C VAL A 455 18.30 49.15 -0.09
N VAL A 456 17.07 48.88 -0.53
CA VAL A 456 16.26 49.81 -1.32
C VAL A 456 15.93 51.09 -0.52
N ASN A 457 15.61 50.97 0.77
CA ASN A 457 15.36 52.10 1.65
C ASN A 457 16.63 52.90 1.95
N LEU A 458 17.77 52.26 2.19
CA LEU A 458 19.07 52.92 2.34
C LEU A 458 19.44 53.73 1.09
N ARG A 459 19.24 53.18 -0.12
CA ARG A 459 19.40 53.93 -1.38
C ARG A 459 18.52 55.17 -1.44
N LYS A 460 17.28 55.10 -0.91
CA LYS A 460 16.36 56.25 -0.84
C LYS A 460 16.77 57.28 0.24
N ASN A 461 17.46 56.84 1.30
CA ASN A 461 17.79 57.63 2.49
C ASN A 461 19.15 58.35 2.44
N ILE A 462 19.92 58.27 1.35
CA ILE A 462 21.24 58.91 1.12
C ILE A 462 21.27 60.45 1.30
N SER A 463 20.20 61.10 1.78
CA SER A 463 20.05 62.56 1.77
C SER A 463 19.95 63.30 3.12
N GLN A 464 19.92 62.69 4.32
CA GLN A 464 19.55 63.47 5.54
C GLN A 464 20.15 62.96 6.89
N SER A 465 20.68 63.86 7.72
CA SER A 465 21.12 63.58 9.12
C SER A 465 20.73 64.68 10.12
N ASP A 466 20.14 64.31 11.27
CA ASP A 466 20.00 65.14 12.49
C ASP A 466 19.43 64.30 13.67
N ALA A 467 19.67 64.66 14.93
CA ALA A 467 19.37 63.82 16.11
C ALA A 467 17.86 63.64 16.45
N THR A 468 17.00 64.58 16.03
CA THR A 468 15.52 64.42 16.08
C THR A 468 15.04 63.34 15.11
N LEU A 469 15.81 63.08 14.04
CA LEU A 469 15.56 61.99 13.12
C LEU A 469 15.85 60.63 13.76
N GLU A 470 16.69 60.52 14.78
CA GLU A 470 17.04 59.21 15.38
C GLU A 470 15.88 58.62 16.20
N ALA A 471 15.14 59.48 16.92
CA ALA A 471 13.90 59.10 17.62
C ALA A 471 12.77 58.77 16.63
N ASP A 472 12.65 59.56 15.57
CA ASP A 472 11.69 59.30 14.47
C ASP A 472 12.06 58.06 13.66
N VAL A 473 13.34 57.76 13.49
CA VAL A 473 13.88 56.53 12.88
C VAL A 473 13.59 55.33 13.76
N ARG A 474 13.81 55.42 15.08
CA ARG A 474 13.46 54.32 16.00
C ARG A 474 11.96 54.04 15.97
N LYS A 475 11.11 55.07 15.93
CA LYS A 475 9.66 54.93 15.74
C LYS A 475 9.29 54.36 14.38
N GLN A 476 9.95 54.77 13.30
CA GLN A 476 9.76 54.17 11.97
C GLN A 476 10.16 52.70 11.96
N ILE A 477 11.26 52.32 12.63
CA ILE A 477 11.73 50.93 12.71
C ILE A 477 10.73 50.08 13.50
N THR A 478 10.19 50.59 14.62
CA THR A 478 9.15 49.86 15.37
C THR A 478 7.86 49.74 14.56
N LEU A 479 7.43 50.81 13.88
CA LEU A 479 6.27 50.78 12.98
C LEU A 479 6.51 49.83 11.78
N GLU A 480 7.70 49.79 11.21
CA GLU A 480 8.06 48.86 10.13
C GLU A 480 8.08 47.40 10.62
N GLN A 481 8.61 47.14 11.82
CA GLN A 481 8.60 45.80 12.41
C GLN A 481 7.17 45.32 12.68
N ASP A 482 6.31 46.19 13.19
CA ASP A 482 4.89 45.92 13.40
C ASP A 482 4.12 45.74 12.08
N ILE A 483 4.37 46.59 11.08
CA ILE A 483 3.74 46.45 9.76
C ILE A 483 4.19 45.13 9.13
N ARG A 484 5.47 44.77 9.23
CA ARG A 484 6.01 43.51 8.69
C ARG A 484 5.49 42.29 9.43
N SER A 485 5.32 42.33 10.76
CA SER A 485 4.74 41.22 11.51
C SER A 485 3.27 41.00 11.14
N LEU A 486 2.51 42.09 10.98
CA LEU A 486 1.12 42.05 10.52
C LEU A 486 1.00 41.61 9.05
N GLN A 487 1.90 42.08 8.17
CA GLN A 487 1.96 41.64 6.77
C GLN A 487 2.39 40.18 6.64
N ARG A 488 3.30 39.69 7.50
CA ARG A 488 3.64 38.26 7.58
C ARG A 488 2.43 37.44 8.01
N ALA A 489 1.69 37.89 9.02
CA ALA A 489 0.44 37.24 9.43
C ALA A 489 -0.61 37.23 8.31
N MET A 490 -0.70 38.30 7.51
CA MET A 490 -1.54 38.32 6.30
C MET A 490 -1.07 37.40 5.17
N SER A 491 0.23 37.11 5.08
CA SER A 491 0.78 36.20 4.06
C SER A 491 0.67 34.72 4.45
N GLN A 492 0.48 34.42 5.73
CA GLN A 492 0.33 33.06 6.26
C GLN A 492 -1.13 32.59 6.35
N ALA A 493 -2.09 33.52 6.32
CA ALA A 493 -3.52 33.26 6.25
C ALA A 493 -3.99 33.25 4.79
#